data_AF-A0A957NMZ9-F1
#
_entry.id   AF-A0A957NMZ9-F1
#
_cell.length_a   1.000
_cell.length_b   1.000
_cell.length_c   1.000
_cell.angle_alpha   90.00
_cell.angle_beta   90.00
_cell.angle_gamma   90.00
#
_symmetry.space_group_name_H-M   'P 1'
#
loop_
_entity.id
_entity.type
_entity.pdbx_description
1 polymer ?
#
loop_
_entity_poly.entity_id
_entity_poly.type
_entity_poly.pdbx_seq_one_letter_code
_entity_poly.pdbx_strand_id
1 'polypeptide(L)'
;MFGSQAFAQDSAQSPSFDAFIRKEADVIYETNLKRRQDGLAPLRWNAELTNAARWFAYHAVEGHPNGHCGHNDLVYGELTDRITAAGYDHAQAWGENVVCGYVDPKDAVDAWMKSPGHHDNMMNPAYREVGLGYYQRES
;
A
#
# COMPACT_ATOMS: atom_id res chain seq x y z
N MET A 1 16.93 -14.65 24.59
CA MET A 1 15.57 -14.14 24.88
C MET A 1 15.37 -12.94 23.99
N PHE A 2 14.71 -13.11 22.84
CA PHE A 2 14.43 -12.02 21.92
C PHE A 2 13.18 -11.31 22.39
N GLY A 3 13.33 -10.07 22.85
CA GLY A 3 12.24 -9.23 23.30
C GLY A 3 11.34 -8.89 22.12
N SER A 4 10.10 -9.35 22.19
CA SER A 4 8.98 -8.84 21.40
C SER A 4 8.83 -7.36 21.72
N GLN A 5 9.29 -6.48 20.83
CA GLN A 5 8.84 -5.09 20.85
C GLN A 5 7.39 -5.09 20.38
N ALA A 6 6.49 -5.07 21.36
CA ALA A 6 5.09 -4.78 21.16
C ALA A 6 4.96 -3.40 20.49
N PHE A 7 4.09 -3.31 19.48
CA PHE A 7 3.63 -2.05 18.93
C PHE A 7 3.02 -1.22 20.06
N ALA A 8 3.79 -0.29 20.62
CA ALA A 8 3.29 0.70 21.55
C ALA A 8 2.34 1.62 20.78
N GLN A 9 1.04 1.36 20.93
CA GLN A 9 -0.01 2.31 20.60
C GLN A 9 0.00 3.36 21.70
N ASP A 10 0.56 4.54 21.42
CA ASP A 10 0.34 5.72 22.23
C ASP A 10 -0.44 6.78 21.45
N SER A 11 -1.54 7.14 22.11
CA SER A 11 -2.56 8.19 21.99
C SER A 11 -2.45 9.32 20.94
N ALA A 12 -3.65 9.65 20.41
CA ALA A 12 -4.02 10.74 19.49
C ALA A 12 -3.62 10.53 18.02
N GLN A 13 -4.56 10.01 17.22
CA GLN A 13 -4.47 10.05 15.76
C GLN A 13 -4.30 11.52 15.33
N SER A 14 -3.13 11.87 14.79
CA SER A 14 -2.89 13.21 14.25
C SER A 14 -3.85 13.47 13.09
N PRO A 15 -4.23 14.73 12.81
CA PRO A 15 -5.04 15.06 11.64
C PRO A 15 -4.45 14.52 10.32
N SER A 16 -3.12 14.38 10.24
CA SER A 16 -2.43 13.74 9.12
C SER A 16 -2.65 12.24 9.06
N PHE A 17 -2.66 11.53 10.19
CA PHE A 17 -2.97 10.10 10.23
C PHE A 17 -4.39 9.84 9.70
N ASP A 18 -5.39 10.56 10.22
CA ASP A 18 -6.78 10.42 9.75
C ASP A 18 -6.92 10.77 8.26
N ALA A 19 -6.18 11.77 7.77
CA ALA A 19 -6.14 12.11 6.36
C ALA A 19 -5.50 11.00 5.51
N PHE A 20 -4.44 10.35 5.99
CA PHE A 20 -3.81 9.22 5.30
C PHE A 20 -4.74 8.01 5.24
N ILE A 21 -5.44 7.67 6.33
CA ILE A 21 -6.45 6.60 6.33
C ILE A 21 -7.54 6.86 5.29
N ARG A 22 -8.02 8.11 5.18
CA ARG A 22 -9.01 8.47 4.16
C ARG A 22 -8.46 8.28 2.75
N LYS A 23 -7.23 8.75 2.49
CA LYS A 23 -6.58 8.56 1.19
C LYS A 23 -6.41 7.07 0.84
N GLU A 24 -6.00 6.23 1.78
CA GLU A 24 -5.92 4.77 1.59
C GLU A 24 -7.28 4.15 1.24
N ALA A 25 -8.34 4.53 1.98
CA ALA A 25 -9.70 4.07 1.73
C ALA A 25 -10.22 4.52 0.35
N ASP A 26 -9.93 5.75 -0.06
CA ASP A 26 -10.33 6.28 -1.37
C ASP A 26 -9.64 5.52 -2.51
N VAL A 27 -8.36 5.13 -2.36
CA VAL A 27 -7.67 4.30 -3.37
C VAL A 27 -8.36 2.93 -3.51
N ILE A 28 -8.75 2.30 -2.39
CA ILE A 28 -9.49 1.02 -2.42
C ILE A 28 -10.85 1.20 -3.08
N TYR A 29 -11.56 2.27 -2.75
CA TYR A 29 -12.86 2.60 -3.33
C TYR A 29 -12.77 2.77 -4.85
N GLU A 30 -11.87 3.62 -5.34
CA GLU A 30 -11.67 3.88 -6.76
C GLU A 30 -11.21 2.62 -7.51
N THR A 31 -10.29 1.84 -6.93
CA THR A 31 -9.87 0.54 -7.48
C THR A 31 -11.05 -0.41 -7.64
N ASN A 32 -11.90 -0.54 -6.62
CA ASN A 32 -13.07 -1.41 -6.64
C ASN A 32 -14.17 -0.90 -7.56
N LEU A 33 -14.24 0.40 -7.83
CA LEU A 33 -15.13 0.96 -8.85
C LEU A 33 -14.70 0.51 -10.24
N LYS A 34 -13.40 0.61 -10.57
CA LYS A 34 -12.84 0.12 -11.86
C LYS A 34 -13.03 -1.39 -12.02
N ARG A 35 -12.70 -2.17 -10.99
CA ARG A 35 -12.87 -3.63 -11.02
C ARG A 35 -14.33 -4.04 -11.29
N ARG A 36 -15.30 -3.35 -10.67
CA ARG A 36 -16.72 -3.61 -10.92
C ARG A 36 -17.14 -3.25 -12.35
N GLN A 37 -16.60 -2.19 -12.93
CA GLN A 37 -16.86 -1.82 -14.33
C GLN A 37 -16.40 -2.93 -15.30
N ASP A 38 -15.32 -3.62 -14.95
CA ASP A 38 -14.76 -4.73 -15.74
C ASP A 38 -15.32 -6.11 -15.34
N GLY A 39 -16.38 -6.15 -14.51
CA GLY A 39 -17.03 -7.40 -14.09
C GLY A 39 -16.22 -8.24 -13.10
N LEU A 40 -15.19 -7.66 -12.48
CA LEU A 40 -14.37 -8.31 -11.47
C LEU A 40 -14.93 -8.13 -10.06
N ALA A 41 -14.69 -9.13 -9.21
CA ALA A 41 -15.00 -9.02 -7.79
C ALA A 41 -14.16 -7.92 -7.13
N PRO A 42 -14.74 -7.13 -6.19
CA PRO A 42 -13.99 -6.14 -5.44
C PRO A 42 -12.95 -6.82 -4.53
N LEU A 43 -11.82 -6.14 -4.33
CA LEU A 43 -10.80 -6.50 -3.36
C LEU A 43 -11.25 -6.14 -1.95
N ARG A 44 -10.98 -7.02 -1.00
CA ARG A 44 -11.19 -6.79 0.43
C ARG A 44 -9.95 -6.13 1.03
N TRP A 45 -10.15 -5.15 1.90
CA TRP A 45 -9.05 -4.61 2.69
C TRP A 45 -8.45 -5.69 3.61
N ASN A 46 -7.13 -5.75 3.70
CA ASN A 46 -6.39 -6.63 4.60
C ASN A 46 -5.38 -5.80 5.43
N ALA A 47 -5.41 -6.01 6.76
CA ALA A 47 -4.61 -5.26 7.70
C ALA A 47 -3.10 -5.53 7.59
N GLU A 48 -2.70 -6.78 7.36
CA GLU A 48 -1.29 -7.19 7.22
C GLU A 48 -0.68 -6.57 5.96
N LEU A 49 -1.40 -6.64 4.84
CA LEU A 49 -1.01 -5.96 3.60
C LEU A 49 -0.92 -4.44 3.77
N THR A 50 -1.85 -3.83 4.52
CA THR A 50 -1.78 -2.39 4.82
C THR A 50 -0.59 -2.05 5.70
N ASN A 51 -0.25 -2.88 6.68
CA ASN A 51 0.94 -2.66 7.51
C ASN A 51 2.22 -2.71 6.66
N ALA A 52 2.32 -3.69 5.75
CA ALA A 52 3.40 -3.78 4.78
C ALA A 52 3.47 -2.55 3.88
N ALA A 53 2.34 -2.11 3.32
CA ALA A 53 2.29 -0.95 2.42
C ALA A 53 2.60 0.37 3.14
N ARG A 54 2.13 0.56 4.38
CA ARG A 54 2.45 1.75 5.20
C ARG A 54 3.92 1.80 5.57
N TRP A 55 4.51 0.65 5.95
CA TRP A 55 5.95 0.56 6.15
C TRP A 55 6.71 1.01 4.90
N PHE A 56 6.34 0.48 3.74
CA PHE A 56 6.98 0.84 2.49
C PHE A 56 6.86 2.34 2.18
N ALA A 57 5.66 2.90 2.30
CA ALA A 57 5.41 4.33 2.05
C ALA A 57 6.26 5.23 2.97
N TYR A 58 6.33 4.90 4.26
CA TYR A 58 7.20 5.59 5.22
C TYR A 58 8.67 5.44 4.84
N HIS A 59 9.13 4.20 4.64
CA HIS A 59 10.54 3.91 4.38
C HIS A 59 11.02 4.51 3.06
N ALA A 60 10.17 4.54 2.03
CA ALA A 60 10.48 5.18 0.76
C ALA A 60 10.77 6.68 0.90
N VAL A 61 10.21 7.36 1.91
CA VAL A 61 10.42 8.79 2.16
C VAL A 61 11.52 9.05 3.19
N GLU A 62 11.52 8.32 4.30
CA GLU A 62 12.44 8.58 5.43
C GLU A 62 13.72 7.73 5.39
N GLY A 63 13.67 6.56 4.76
CA GLY A 63 14.81 5.65 4.64
C GLY A 63 15.81 6.05 3.54
N HIS A 64 15.46 7.01 2.69
CA HIS A 64 16.28 7.42 1.55
C HIS A 64 16.51 8.95 1.53
N PRO A 65 17.76 9.43 1.39
CA PRO A 65 18.07 10.86 1.43
C PRO A 65 17.29 11.73 0.42
N ASN A 66 16.96 11.17 -0.75
CA ASN A 66 16.23 11.85 -1.82
C ASN A 66 14.84 11.23 -2.07
N GLY A 67 14.34 10.42 -1.12
CA GLY A 67 13.24 9.51 -1.36
C GLY A 67 13.61 8.34 -2.26
N HIS A 68 12.67 7.40 -2.41
CA HIS A 68 12.78 6.22 -3.26
C HIS A 68 11.48 5.99 -4.01
N CYS A 69 11.59 5.68 -5.30
CA CYS A 69 10.48 5.27 -6.13
C CYS A 69 10.81 3.95 -6.81
N GLY A 70 10.23 2.86 -6.32
CA GLY A 70 10.54 1.50 -6.75
C GLY A 70 9.69 0.51 -5.97
N HIS A 71 10.14 -0.74 -5.90
CA HIS A 71 9.41 -1.86 -5.28
C HIS A 71 10.19 -2.52 -4.13
N ASN A 72 11.38 -1.98 -3.81
CA ASN A 72 12.25 -2.51 -2.77
C ASN A 72 12.58 -1.50 -1.69
N ASP A 73 12.86 -2.00 -0.49
CA ASP A 73 13.25 -1.18 0.65
C ASP A 73 14.54 -1.70 1.29
N LEU A 74 15.19 -0.86 2.10
CA LEU A 74 16.51 -1.17 2.68
C LEU A 74 16.45 -2.16 3.84
N VAL A 75 15.26 -2.51 4.33
CA VAL A 75 15.08 -3.35 5.52
C VAL A 75 14.61 -4.75 5.15
N TYR A 76 13.53 -4.87 4.39
CA TYR A 76 12.98 -6.16 3.96
C TYR A 76 13.42 -6.56 2.55
N GLY A 77 13.92 -5.63 1.73
CA GLY A 77 14.26 -5.94 0.35
C GLY A 77 13.01 -5.91 -0.52
N GLU A 78 12.49 -7.07 -0.93
CA GLU A 78 11.41 -7.18 -1.91
C GLU A 78 10.01 -7.20 -1.25
N LEU A 79 8.97 -6.98 -2.07
CA LEU A 79 7.57 -7.03 -1.62
C LEU A 79 7.23 -8.31 -0.84
N THR A 80 7.67 -9.48 -1.32
CA THR A 80 7.36 -10.77 -0.71
C THR A 80 7.89 -10.88 0.70
N ASP A 81 9.10 -10.39 0.94
CA ASP A 81 9.71 -10.39 2.27
C ASP A 81 8.98 -9.42 3.19
N ARG A 82 8.59 -8.26 2.67
CA ARG A 82 7.83 -7.23 3.40
C ARG A 82 6.42 -7.70 3.82
N ILE A 83 5.66 -8.34 2.93
CA ILE A 83 4.33 -8.87 3.28
C ILE A 83 4.43 -10.07 4.23
N THR A 84 5.45 -10.91 4.08
CA THR A 84 5.72 -12.03 5.00
C THR A 84 6.06 -11.52 6.40
N ALA A 85 6.91 -10.49 6.50
CA ALA A 85 7.24 -9.85 7.77
C ALA A 85 6.04 -9.19 8.45
N ALA A 86 5.04 -8.76 7.67
CA ALA A 86 3.78 -8.23 8.18
C ALA A 86 2.75 -9.30 8.58
N GLY A 87 3.07 -10.60 8.41
CA GLY A 87 2.21 -11.74 8.76
C GLY A 87 1.43 -12.34 7.58
N TYR A 88 1.52 -11.77 6.38
CA TYR A 88 0.81 -12.24 5.19
C TYR A 88 1.63 -13.27 4.42
N ASP A 89 1.87 -14.43 5.03
CA ASP A 89 2.76 -15.50 4.52
C ASP A 89 2.07 -16.56 3.64
N HIS A 90 0.76 -16.42 3.41
CA HIS A 90 -0.07 -17.38 2.69
C HIS A 90 -0.39 -16.94 1.24
N ALA A 91 0.25 -15.88 0.77
CA ALA A 91 0.05 -15.35 -0.58
C ALA A 91 0.48 -16.36 -1.66
N GLN A 92 -0.45 -16.74 -2.54
CA GLN A 92 -0.14 -17.56 -3.72
C GLN A 92 0.18 -16.74 -4.97
N ALA A 93 -0.20 -15.46 -4.96
CA ALA A 93 0.11 -14.47 -5.98
C ALA A 93 0.10 -13.08 -5.34
N TRP A 94 0.92 -12.17 -5.86
CA TRP A 94 1.07 -10.82 -5.35
C TRP A 94 1.37 -9.84 -6.49
N GLY A 95 1.01 -8.58 -6.27
CA GLY A 95 1.35 -7.47 -7.15
C GLY A 95 1.42 -6.19 -6.33
N GLU A 96 2.20 -5.23 -6.79
CA GLU A 96 2.34 -3.93 -6.14
C GLU A 96 2.31 -2.83 -7.19
N ASN A 97 1.52 -1.80 -6.89
CA ASN A 97 1.54 -0.54 -7.63
C ASN A 97 2.06 0.54 -6.70
N VAL A 98 3.00 1.34 -7.20
CA VAL A 98 3.61 2.45 -6.46
C VAL A 98 3.40 3.73 -7.26
N VAL A 99 3.14 4.82 -6.56
CA VAL A 99 3.19 6.17 -7.11
C VAL A 99 3.96 7.03 -6.13
N CYS A 100 4.80 7.91 -6.66
CA CYS A 100 5.72 8.72 -5.86
C CYS A 100 5.46 10.20 -6.12
N GLY A 101 5.72 11.02 -5.09
CA GLY A 101 5.28 12.42 -5.06
C GLY A 101 3.85 12.56 -4.53
N TYR A 102 3.42 13.80 -4.34
CA TYR A 102 2.06 14.07 -3.90
C TYR A 102 1.08 13.82 -5.05
N VAL A 103 0.25 12.78 -4.90
CA VAL A 103 -0.84 12.45 -5.83
C VAL A 103 -2.09 12.16 -5.01
N ASP A 104 -3.23 12.65 -5.49
CA ASP A 104 -4.51 12.33 -4.88
C ASP A 104 -4.97 10.92 -5.27
N PRO A 105 -5.74 10.21 -4.41
CA PRO A 105 -6.14 8.82 -4.62
C PRO A 105 -6.71 8.50 -6.01
N LYS A 106 -7.62 9.36 -6.48
CA LYS A 106 -8.27 9.19 -7.79
C LYS A 106 -7.27 9.33 -8.95
N ASP A 107 -6.36 10.29 -8.87
CA ASP A 107 -5.35 10.52 -9.90
C ASP A 107 -4.32 9.40 -9.94
N ALA A 108 -3.96 8.84 -8.78
CA ALA A 108 -3.10 7.66 -8.69
C ALA A 108 -3.74 6.45 -9.39
N VAL A 109 -5.02 6.17 -9.09
CA VAL A 109 -5.77 5.08 -9.73
C VAL A 109 -5.92 5.30 -11.23
N ASP A 110 -6.27 6.50 -11.68
CA ASP A 110 -6.40 6.80 -13.10
C ASP A 110 -5.04 6.74 -13.84
N ALA A 111 -3.93 7.06 -13.17
CA ALA A 111 -2.57 6.89 -13.71
C ALA A 111 -2.19 5.41 -13.84
N TRP A 112 -2.47 4.59 -12.82
CA TRP A 112 -2.23 3.15 -12.88
C TRP A 112 -3.07 2.46 -13.96
N MET A 113 -4.33 2.84 -14.14
CA MET A 113 -5.18 2.31 -15.22
C MET A 113 -4.64 2.61 -16.63
N LYS A 114 -3.86 3.69 -16.80
CA LYS A 114 -3.25 4.07 -18.09
C LYS A 114 -1.89 3.40 -18.34
N SER A 115 -1.35 2.69 -17.35
CA SER A 115 -0.05 2.05 -17.42
C SER A 115 -0.24 0.52 -17.49
N PRO A 116 0.17 -0.16 -18.58
CA PRO A 116 -0.13 -1.59 -18.77
C PRO A 116 0.22 -2.49 -17.58
N GLY A 117 1.43 -2.38 -17.04
CA GLY A 117 1.83 -3.22 -15.89
C GLY A 117 1.05 -2.94 -14.61
N HIS A 118 0.75 -1.67 -14.31
CA HIS A 118 -0.04 -1.30 -13.14
C HIS A 118 -1.52 -1.69 -13.30
N HIS A 119 -2.06 -1.52 -14.51
CA HIS A 119 -3.40 -1.95 -14.88
C HIS A 119 -3.57 -3.45 -14.67
N ASP A 120 -2.62 -4.26 -15.15
CA ASP A 120 -2.66 -5.72 -15.02
C ASP A 120 -2.68 -6.17 -13.55
N ASN A 121 -1.93 -5.48 -12.67
CA ASN A 121 -2.02 -5.71 -11.23
C ASN A 121 -3.40 -5.38 -10.67
N MET A 122 -3.98 -4.22 -11.03
CA MET A 122 -5.29 -3.80 -10.53
C MET A 122 -6.43 -4.72 -10.99
N MET A 123 -6.35 -5.22 -12.23
CA MET A 123 -7.40 -6.01 -12.86
C MET A 123 -7.15 -7.52 -12.80
N ASN A 124 -6.14 -7.98 -12.06
CA ASN A 124 -5.88 -9.40 -11.93
C ASN A 124 -7.07 -10.10 -11.23
N PRO A 125 -7.72 -11.09 -11.88
CA PRO A 125 -8.86 -11.81 -11.32
C PRO A 125 -8.46 -12.84 -10.25
N ALA A 126 -7.17 -13.11 -10.02
CA ALA A 126 -6.71 -13.97 -8.93
C ALA A 126 -6.69 -13.23 -7.58
N TYR A 127 -6.55 -11.90 -7.58
CA TYR A 127 -6.45 -11.14 -6.33
C TYR A 127 -7.80 -10.99 -5.63
N ARG A 128 -7.79 -11.11 -4.31
CA ARG A 128 -8.98 -11.03 -3.43
C ARG A 128 -8.83 -9.99 -2.33
N GLU A 129 -7.59 -9.63 -2.00
CA GLU A 129 -7.27 -8.75 -0.90
C GLU A 129 -6.32 -7.65 -1.36
N VAL A 130 -6.34 -6.52 -0.66
CA VAL A 130 -5.50 -5.37 -0.95
C VAL A 130 -5.14 -4.65 0.35
N GLY A 131 -3.92 -4.15 0.43
CA GLY A 131 -3.46 -3.26 1.47
C GLY A 131 -2.90 -1.99 0.86
N LEU A 132 -3.12 -0.86 1.53
CA LEU A 132 -2.68 0.46 1.10
C LEU A 132 -1.84 1.13 2.19
N GLY A 133 -0.89 1.95 1.75
CA GLY A 133 -0.09 2.82 2.59
C GLY A 133 0.06 4.18 1.91
N TYR A 134 -0.20 5.24 2.65
CA TYR A 134 0.07 6.61 2.22
C TYR A 134 0.95 7.28 3.27
N TYR A 135 2.00 7.95 2.84
CA TYR A 135 2.87 8.71 3.72
C TYR A 135 3.35 9.99 3.02
N GLN A 136 3.32 11.08 3.76
CA GLN A 136 3.84 12.37 3.37
C GLN A 136 4.53 13.00 4.58
N ARG A 137 5.74 13.54 4.39
CA ARG A 137 6.41 14.32 5.43
C ARG A 137 5.61 15.60 5.69
N GLU A 138 5.29 15.86 6.95
CA GLU A 138 4.73 17.15 7.35
C GLU A 138 5.78 18.25 7.18
N SER A 139 5.37 19.39 6.63
CA SER A 139 6.23 20.56 6.39
C SER A 139 6.22 21.54 7.56
#